data_AF-A0A5E7QZS1-F1
#
_entry.id   AF-A0A5E7QZS1-F1
#
_cell.length_a   1.000
_cell.length_b   1.000
_cell.length_c   1.000
_cell.angle_alpha   90.00
_cell.angle_beta   90.00
_cell.angle_gamma   90.00
#
_symmetry.space_group_name_H-M   'P 1'
#
loop_
_entity.id
_entity.type
_entity.pdbx_description
1 polymer ?
#
loop_
_entity_poly.entity_id
_entity_poly.type
_entity_poly.pdbx_seq_one_letter_code
_entity_poly.pdbx_strand_id
1 'polypeptide(L)'
;MASSLKLADPSELAGNWLATPRAAQDTDKSPLVASNECLIDFQPNQTLGAGADCFTAWLGEQAIGWFPEPDGIAITGKEGSKILFFNRQFEGLYQGTLQSGRIITLKRPTR
;
A
#
# COMPACT_ATOMS: atom_id res chain seq x y z
N MET A 1 -11.97 28.01 -5.70
CA MET A 1 -11.26 27.35 -6.82
C MET A 1 -10.99 25.92 -6.37
N ALA A 2 -11.52 24.92 -7.07
CA ALA A 2 -11.20 23.52 -6.76
C ALA A 2 -9.92 23.16 -7.53
N SER A 3 -8.81 22.96 -6.81
CA SER A 3 -7.62 22.37 -7.42
C SER A 3 -7.87 20.87 -7.58
N SER A 4 -7.96 20.39 -8.82
CA SER A 4 -8.12 18.97 -9.10
C SER A 4 -6.78 18.27 -8.94
N LEU A 5 -6.74 17.20 -8.17
CA LEU A 5 -5.54 16.37 -8.03
C LEU A 5 -5.35 15.54 -9.31
N LYS A 6 -4.12 15.54 -9.83
CA LYS A 6 -3.76 14.72 -10.99
C LYS A 6 -3.82 13.23 -10.60
N LEU A 7 -4.54 12.44 -11.39
CA LEU A 7 -4.48 10.99 -11.36
C LEU A 7 -3.14 10.52 -11.96
N ALA A 8 -2.39 9.71 -11.21
CA ALA A 8 -1.12 9.15 -11.70
C ALA A 8 -1.36 8.04 -12.73
N ASP A 9 -0.48 7.93 -13.73
CA ASP A 9 -0.46 6.76 -14.60
C ASP A 9 0.00 5.52 -13.80
N PRO A 10 -0.57 4.32 -14.00
CA PRO A 10 -0.13 3.10 -13.32
C PRO A 10 1.36 2.83 -13.47
N SER A 11 1.96 3.17 -14.61
CA SER A 11 3.40 2.97 -14.85
C SER A 11 4.28 3.81 -13.92
N GLU A 12 3.79 4.94 -13.42
CA GLU A 12 4.50 5.81 -12.46
C GLU A 12 4.60 5.16 -11.07
N LEU A 13 3.62 4.34 -10.70
CA LEU A 13 3.54 3.69 -9.38
C LEU A 13 3.90 2.20 -9.42
N ALA A 14 4.00 1.60 -10.60
CA ALA A 14 4.45 0.22 -10.77
C ALA A 14 5.87 0.00 -10.22
N GLY A 15 6.19 -1.26 -9.91
CA GLY A 15 7.46 -1.73 -9.34
C GLY A 15 7.32 -2.17 -7.88
N ASN A 16 8.46 -2.40 -7.23
CA ASN A 16 8.47 -2.93 -5.86
C ASN A 16 8.11 -1.85 -4.82
N TRP A 17 7.33 -2.28 -3.82
CA TRP A 17 6.96 -1.51 -2.65
C TRP A 17 7.18 -2.32 -1.39
N LEU A 18 7.73 -1.68 -0.36
CA LEU A 18 7.85 -2.25 0.97
C LEU A 18 6.64 -1.83 1.80
N ALA A 19 5.86 -2.81 2.24
CA ALA A 19 4.75 -2.64 3.16
C ALA A 19 5.20 -3.02 4.58
N THR A 20 5.11 -2.06 5.50
CA THR A 20 5.52 -2.22 6.90
C THR A 20 4.32 -1.93 7.81
N PRO A 21 3.88 -2.91 8.62
CA PRO A 21 2.70 -2.76 9.47
C PRO A 21 3.09 -2.26 10.88
N ARG A 22 2.61 -1.08 11.28
CA ARG A 22 2.89 -0.39 12.56
C ARG A 22 1.69 -0.46 13.50
N ALA A 23 1.94 -0.64 14.80
CA ALA A 23 0.89 -0.48 15.81
C ALA A 23 0.44 0.99 15.87
N ALA A 24 -0.86 1.24 16.11
CA ALA A 24 -1.41 2.60 16.16
C ALA A 24 -0.76 3.51 17.24
N GLN A 25 -0.03 2.91 18.20
CA GLN A 25 0.54 3.58 19.37
C GLN A 25 2.06 3.57 19.40
N ASP A 26 2.71 3.01 18.38
CA ASP A 26 4.16 3.15 18.25
C ASP A 26 4.43 4.60 17.83
N THR A 27 4.71 5.49 18.76
CA THR A 27 5.18 6.86 18.50
C THR A 27 6.63 7.02 18.91
N ASP A 28 7.52 6.04 18.72
CA ASP A 28 8.93 6.33 18.94
C ASP A 28 9.90 5.40 18.24
N LYS A 29 11.09 5.96 18.05
CA LYS A 29 12.20 5.52 17.21
C LYS A 29 12.70 4.13 17.58
N SER A 30 12.55 3.15 16.69
CA SER A 30 13.52 2.07 16.50
C SER A 30 13.30 1.38 15.16
N PRO A 31 14.33 1.14 14.33
CA PRO A 31 14.26 0.20 13.23
C PRO A 31 14.32 -1.21 13.80
N LEU A 32 13.33 -1.59 14.61
CA LEU A 32 13.02 -2.99 14.77
C LEU A 32 12.49 -3.40 13.40
N VAL A 33 13.31 -4.09 12.63
CA VAL A 33 12.87 -4.88 11.48
C VAL A 33 11.71 -5.71 11.98
N ALA A 34 10.49 -5.21 11.81
CA ALA A 34 9.31 -5.93 12.19
C ALA A 34 9.34 -7.16 11.28
N SER A 35 9.38 -8.36 11.86
CA SER A 35 9.53 -9.64 11.13
C SER A 35 8.39 -9.94 10.13
N ASN A 36 7.59 -8.95 9.77
CA ASN A 36 6.45 -8.97 8.88
C ASN A 36 6.48 -7.72 7.97
N GLU A 37 7.60 -7.44 7.30
CA GLU A 37 7.58 -6.55 6.13
C GLU A 37 7.29 -7.37 4.89
N CYS A 38 6.50 -6.84 3.96
CA CYS A 38 6.25 -7.49 2.68
C CYS A 38 6.77 -6.61 1.55
N LEU A 39 7.68 -7.15 0.74
CA LEU A 39 8.05 -6.54 -0.53
C LEU A 39 7.05 -7.00 -1.59
N ILE A 40 6.21 -6.09 -2.08
CA ILE A 40 5.11 -6.35 -3.00
C ILE A 40 5.47 -5.79 -4.38
N ASP A 41 5.28 -6.58 -5.42
CA ASP A 41 5.41 -6.16 -6.81
C ASP A 41 4.08 -5.57 -7.33
N PHE A 42 4.07 -4.27 -7.64
CA PHE A 42 2.93 -3.60 -8.26
C PHE A 42 3.14 -3.64 -9.77
N GLN A 43 2.39 -4.48 -10.47
CA GLN A 43 2.59 -4.66 -11.91
C GLN A 43 1.88 -3.57 -12.72
N PRO A 44 2.42 -3.13 -13.87
CA PRO A 44 1.84 -2.05 -14.68
C PRO A 44 0.41 -2.32 -15.18
N ASN A 45 0.04 -3.60 -15.31
CA ASN A 45 -1.32 -4.07 -15.63
C ASN A 45 -2.27 -4.05 -14.41
N GLN A 46 -1.91 -3.33 -13.34
CA GLN A 46 -2.73 -3.14 -12.14
C GLN A 46 -3.00 -4.41 -11.32
N THR A 47 -2.16 -5.44 -11.49
CA THR A 47 -2.17 -6.65 -10.65
C THR A 47 -1.07 -6.62 -9.60
N LEU A 48 -1.28 -7.31 -8.49
CA LEU A 48 -0.24 -7.54 -7.49
C LEU A 48 0.51 -8.84 -7.81
N GLY A 49 1.83 -8.74 -7.87
CA GLY A 49 2.73 -9.84 -8.20
C GLY A 49 3.34 -10.50 -6.96
N ALA A 50 4.64 -10.78 -7.04
CA ALA A 50 5.40 -11.39 -5.94
C ALA A 50 5.23 -10.61 -4.63
N GLY A 51 5.06 -11.35 -3.53
CA GLY A 51 4.88 -10.78 -2.19
C GLY A 51 3.46 -10.36 -1.83
N ALA A 52 2.50 -10.46 -2.75
CA ALA A 52 1.08 -10.22 -2.48
C ALA A 52 0.50 -11.18 -1.42
N ASP A 53 1.00 -12.42 -1.32
CA ASP A 53 0.55 -13.41 -0.33
C ASP A 53 0.87 -12.98 1.11
N CYS A 54 2.09 -12.46 1.32
CA CYS A 54 2.54 -11.92 2.60
C CYS A 54 1.62 -10.77 3.05
N PHE A 55 1.27 -9.89 2.11
CA PHE A 55 0.43 -8.73 2.37
C PHE A 55 -1.05 -9.11 2.59
N THR A 56 -1.55 -10.07 1.82
CA THR A 56 -2.90 -10.63 1.93
C THR A 56 -3.20 -11.15 3.33
N ALA A 57 -2.21 -11.75 4.01
CA ALA A 57 -2.37 -12.26 5.37
C ALA A 57 -2.79 -11.18 6.38
N TRP A 58 -2.61 -9.89 6.08
CA TRP A 58 -3.01 -8.78 6.95
C TRP A 58 -4.40 -8.23 6.65
N LEU A 59 -4.92 -8.43 5.44
CA LEU A 59 -6.10 -7.74 4.93
C LEU A 59 -7.41 -8.48 5.22
N GLY A 60 -7.34 -9.77 5.56
CA GLY A 60 -8.53 -10.63 5.73
C GLY A 60 -9.20 -11.03 4.41
N GLU A 61 -8.80 -10.41 3.29
CA GLU A 61 -9.23 -10.73 1.93
C GLU A 61 -8.01 -10.82 1.02
N GLN A 62 -8.10 -11.66 -0.03
CA GLN A 62 -7.02 -11.81 -1.01
C GLN A 62 -6.85 -10.54 -1.85
N ALA A 63 -5.70 -9.88 -1.71
CA ALA A 63 -5.32 -8.77 -2.55
C ALA A 63 -4.76 -9.29 -3.88
N ILE A 64 -5.40 -8.91 -4.97
CA ILE A 64 -5.00 -9.34 -6.32
C ILE A 64 -4.66 -8.17 -7.24
N GLY A 65 -5.12 -6.97 -6.92
CA GLY A 65 -4.98 -5.80 -7.77
C GLY A 65 -4.75 -4.53 -6.99
N TRP A 66 -4.44 -3.48 -7.73
CA TRP A 66 -4.21 -2.15 -7.19
C TRP A 66 -4.57 -1.09 -8.24
N PHE A 67 -4.88 0.12 -7.79
CA PHE A 67 -5.24 1.22 -8.68
C PHE A 67 -4.73 2.57 -8.14
N PRO A 68 -4.09 3.42 -8.97
CA PRO A 68 -3.74 4.78 -8.56
C PRO A 68 -5.00 5.61 -8.33
N GLU A 69 -5.05 6.39 -7.26
CA GLU A 69 -6.07 7.42 -7.06
C GLU A 69 -5.40 8.79 -6.89
N PRO A 70 -6.10 9.91 -7.12
CA PRO A 70 -5.48 11.24 -7.11
C PRO A 70 -4.74 11.59 -5.81
N ASP A 71 -5.20 11.02 -4.70
CA ASP A 71 -4.71 11.20 -3.34
C ASP A 71 -4.13 9.91 -2.73
N GLY A 72 -3.93 8.84 -3.49
CA GLY A 72 -3.50 7.58 -2.91
C GLY A 72 -3.40 6.40 -3.85
N ILE A 73 -3.45 5.20 -3.26
CA ILE A 73 -3.46 3.93 -3.97
C ILE A 73 -4.52 3.04 -3.34
N ALA A 74 -5.40 2.50 -4.16
CA ALA A 74 -6.34 1.47 -3.74
C ALA A 74 -5.74 0.09 -3.93
N ILE A 75 -5.98 -0.81 -2.98
CA ILE A 75 -5.79 -2.25 -3.12
C ILE A 75 -7.14 -2.88 -3.36
N THR A 76 -7.20 -3.82 -4.30
CA THR A 76 -8.45 -4.47 -4.71
C THR A 76 -8.42 -5.99 -4.52
N GLY A 77 -9.59 -6.52 -4.17
CA GLY A 77 -9.88 -7.94 -4.11
C GLY A 77 -10.26 -8.53 -5.48
N LYS A 78 -10.73 -9.79 -5.47
CA LYS A 78 -11.05 -10.57 -6.68
C LYS A 78 -12.12 -9.95 -7.56
N GLU A 79 -13.10 -9.30 -6.94
CA GLU A 79 -14.24 -8.68 -7.61
C GLU A 79 -13.97 -7.22 -8.02
N GLY A 80 -12.73 -6.75 -7.90
CA GLY A 80 -12.37 -5.33 -8.09
C GLY A 80 -12.84 -4.41 -6.96
N SER A 81 -13.42 -4.98 -5.89
CA SER A 81 -13.77 -4.27 -4.66
C SER A 81 -12.53 -3.67 -4.00
N LYS A 82 -12.63 -2.42 -3.55
CA LYS A 82 -11.57 -1.77 -2.76
C LYS A 82 -11.55 -2.39 -1.36
N ILE A 83 -10.43 -3.00 -0.98
CA ILE A 83 -10.25 -3.66 0.33
C ILE A 83 -9.37 -2.87 1.29
N LEU A 84 -8.45 -2.06 0.77
CA LEU A 84 -7.65 -1.11 1.54
C LEU A 84 -7.33 0.12 0.70
N PHE A 85 -7.33 1.29 1.34
CA PHE A 85 -6.88 2.53 0.72
C PHE A 85 -5.63 3.07 1.42
N PHE A 86 -4.60 3.35 0.64
CA PHE A 86 -3.37 3.99 1.08
C PHE A 86 -3.41 5.47 0.70
N ASN A 87 -3.62 6.34 1.68
CA ASN A 87 -3.56 7.78 1.52
C ASN A 87 -2.11 8.21 1.30
N ARG A 88 -1.85 9.02 0.26
CA ARG A 88 -0.56 9.63 0.00
C ARG A 88 -0.26 10.66 1.09
N GLN A 89 0.75 10.39 1.91
CA GLN A 89 1.23 11.34 2.91
C GLN A 89 2.15 12.37 2.24
N PHE A 90 3.07 11.86 1.41
CA PHE A 90 3.92 12.62 0.49
C PHE A 90 4.44 11.68 -0.59
N GLU A 91 5.18 12.20 -1.56
CA GLU A 91 5.70 11.38 -2.66
C GLU A 91 6.52 10.18 -2.16
N GLY A 92 6.12 8.98 -2.59
CA GLY A 92 6.77 7.73 -2.18
C GLY A 92 6.43 7.25 -0.77
N LEU A 93 5.58 7.94 -0.01
CA LEU A 93 5.05 7.49 1.28
C LEU A 93 3.52 7.47 1.29
N TYR A 94 2.96 6.27 1.51
CA TYR A 94 1.53 6.10 1.65
C TYR A 94 1.18 5.35 2.92
N GLN A 95 -0.01 5.59 3.47
CA GLN A 95 -0.49 4.96 4.70
C GLN A 95 -1.94 4.54 4.59
N GLY A 96 -2.23 3.32 5.03
CA GLY A 96 -3.57 2.75 5.08
C GLY A 96 -3.86 2.19 6.46
N THR A 97 -5.11 2.27 6.88
CA THR A 97 -5.55 1.75 8.19
C THR A 97 -6.42 0.53 7.95
N LEU A 98 -6.04 -0.59 8.58
CA LEU A 98 -6.83 -1.82 8.57
C LEU A 98 -8.08 -1.67 9.42
N GLN A 99 -9.07 -2.54 9.20
CA GLN A 99 -10.28 -2.62 10.05
C GLN A 99 -9.95 -2.90 11.53
N SER A 100 -8.83 -3.57 11.79
CA SER A 100 -8.31 -3.81 13.15
C SER A 100 -7.73 -2.55 13.82
N GLY A 101 -7.66 -1.42 13.12
CA GLY A 101 -7.03 -0.18 13.59
C GLY A 101 -5.51 -0.14 13.41
N ARG A 102 -4.88 -1.21 12.92
CA ARG A 102 -3.44 -1.24 12.63
C ARG A 102 -3.13 -0.43 11.38
N ILE A 103 -2.04 0.34 11.39
CA ILE A 103 -1.61 1.18 10.27
C ILE A 103 -0.58 0.41 9.45
N ILE A 104 -0.70 0.43 8.13
CA ILE A 104 0.31 -0.06 7.19
C ILE A 104 0.92 1.13 6.49
N THR A 105 2.24 1.17 6.46
CA THR A 105 3.02 2.14 5.69
C THR A 105 3.55 1.47 4.43
N LEU A 106 3.38 2.12 3.27
CA LEU A 106 3.84 1.67 1.97
C LEU A 106 4.89 2.65 1.44
N LYS A 107 6.10 2.16 1.16
CA LYS A 107 7.22 2.97 0.65
C LYS A 107 7.93 2.29 -0.51
N ARG A 108 8.60 3.06 -1.36
CA ARG A 108 9.59 2.49 -2.29
C ARG A 108 10.75 1.89 -1.46
N PRO A 109 11.25 0.69 -1.79
CA PRO A 109 12.43 0.14 -1.11
C PRO A 109 13.63 1.06 -1.38
N THR A 110 14.40 1.37 -0.32
CA THR A 110 15.66 2.09 -0.47
C THR A 110 16.67 1.17 -1.15
N ARG A 111 17.27 1.65 -2.24
CA ARG A 111 18.30 0.94 -3.00
C ARG A 111 19.62 0.86 -2.24
#